data_AF-A0A484GV68-F1
#
_entry.id   AF-A0A484GV68-F1
#
_cell.length_a   1.000
_cell.length_b   1.000
_cell.length_c   1.000
_cell.angle_alpha   90.00
_cell.angle_beta   90.00
_cell.angle_gamma   90.00
#
_symmetry.space_group_name_H-M   'P 1'
#
loop_
_entity.id
_entity.type
_entity.pdbx_description
1 polymer ?
#
loop_
_entity_poly.entity_id
_entity_poly.type
_entity_poly.pdbx_seq_one_letter_code
_entity_poly.pdbx_strand_id
1 'polypeptide(L)'
;KAAVAATEEQQSALGSLAEGVLQNRTALNVITAEAGCVCALLNETCCFYINTSAHIEEDVQILKKNIKLIEDLKERAGRGPSWLSSLLASLGIQIRTWLSPLLGPLILIA
;
A
#
# COMPACT_ATOMS: atom_id res chain seq x y z
N LYS A 1 0.49 1.56 -3.93
CA LYS A 1 1.30 2.52 -3.12
C LYS A 1 0.56 3.84 -2.92
N ALA A 2 0.30 4.62 -3.97
CA ALA A 2 -0.42 5.90 -3.86
C ALA A 2 -1.81 5.75 -3.21
N ALA A 3 -2.60 4.76 -3.64
CA ALA A 3 -3.91 4.49 -3.05
C ALA A 3 -3.83 4.19 -1.54
N VAL A 4 -2.84 3.40 -1.11
CA VAL A 4 -2.62 3.07 0.30
C VAL A 4 -2.28 4.31 1.13
N ALA A 5 -1.40 5.18 0.61
CA ALA A 5 -1.05 6.42 1.28
C ALA A 5 -2.25 7.37 1.40
N ALA A 6 -3.07 7.48 0.35
CA ALA A 6 -4.30 8.27 0.38
C ALA A 6 -5.31 7.75 1.43
N THR A 7 -5.43 6.43 1.58
CA THR A 7 -6.29 5.82 2.62
C THR A 7 -5.80 6.16 4.03
N GLU A 8 -4.49 6.13 4.29
CA GLU A 8 -3.91 6.49 5.58
C GLU A 8 -4.12 7.97 5.92
N GLU A 9 -3.91 8.86 4.94
CA GLU A 9 -4.12 10.29 5.10
C GLU A 9 -5.59 10.59 5.43
N GLN A 10 -6.52 9.98 4.69
CA GLN A 10 -7.95 10.11 4.96
C GLN A 10 -8.31 9.59 6.36
N GLN A 11 -7.76 8.45 6.79
CA GLN A 11 -8.04 7.90 8.11
C GLN A 11 -7.55 8.82 9.23
N SER A 12 -6.38 9.43 9.05
CA SER A 12 -5.82 10.41 10.00
C SER A 12 -6.70 11.66 10.09
N ALA A 13 -7.10 12.21 8.95
CA ALA A 13 -7.98 13.37 8.88
C ALA A 13 -9.34 13.11 9.55
N LEU A 14 -9.93 11.94 9.32
CA LEU A 14 -11.17 11.51 9.97
C LEU A 14 -11.01 11.38 11.49
N GLY A 15 -9.89 10.83 11.96
CA GLY A 15 -9.60 10.73 13.39
C GLY A 15 -9.53 12.09 14.08
N SER A 16 -8.82 13.04 13.48
CA SER A 16 -8.71 14.41 14.01
C SER A 16 -10.06 15.14 14.03
N LEU A 17 -10.85 15.00 12.96
CA LEU A 17 -12.20 15.57 12.91
C LEU A 17 -13.12 14.93 13.96
N ALA A 18 -13.06 13.60 14.12
CA ALA A 18 -13.87 12.88 15.08
C ALA A 18 -13.56 13.31 16.52
N GLU A 19 -12.29 13.56 16.85
CA GLU A 19 -11.88 14.09 18.15
C GLU A 19 -12.56 15.44 18.45
N GLY A 20 -12.49 16.39 17.51
CA GLY A 20 -13.14 17.70 17.66
C GLY A 20 -14.67 17.60 17.76
N VAL A 21 -15.30 16.75 16.94
CA VAL A 21 -16.76 16.55 16.97
C VAL A 21 -17.22 15.88 18.27
N LEU A 22 -16.49 14.88 18.76
CA LEU A 22 -16.79 14.21 20.03
C LEU A 22 -16.62 15.17 21.21
N GLN A 23 -15.61 16.04 21.18
CA GLN A 23 -15.43 17.09 22.18
C GLN A 23 -16.62 18.07 22.17
N ASN A 24 -17.01 18.56 20.99
CA ASN A 24 -18.15 19.45 20.83
C ASN A 24 -19.44 18.80 21.36
N ARG A 25 -19.68 17.53 21.03
CA ARG A 25 -20.82 16.77 21.53
C ARG A 25 -20.80 16.63 23.05
N THR A 26 -19.62 16.39 23.64
CA THR A 26 -19.47 16.28 25.09
C THR A 26 -19.81 17.61 25.77
N ALA A 27 -19.31 18.73 25.24
CA ALA A 27 -19.64 20.06 25.74
C ALA A 27 -21.15 20.35 25.64
N LEU A 28 -21.76 20.02 24.49
CA LEU A 28 -23.20 20.14 24.29
C LEU A 28 -23.98 19.29 25.30
N ASN A 29 -23.57 18.05 25.56
CA ASN A 29 -24.20 17.20 26.56
C ASN A 29 -24.12 17.78 27.97
N VAL A 30 -22.98 18.40 28.34
CA VAL A 30 -22.82 19.06 29.65
C VAL A 30 -23.78 20.23 29.79
N ILE A 31 -23.86 21.13 28.79
CA ILE A 31 -24.74 22.31 28.89
C ILE A 31 -26.23 21.98 28.74
N THR A 32 -26.56 20.78 28.23
CA THR A 32 -27.95 20.31 28.05
C THR A 32 -28.31 19.17 29.01
N ALA A 33 -27.50 18.94 30.06
CA ALA A 33 -27.68 17.82 30.97
C ALA A 33 -29.06 17.79 31.63
N GLU A 34 -29.61 18.96 32.01
CA GLU A 34 -30.95 19.08 32.61
C GLU A 34 -32.09 18.72 31.64
N ALA A 35 -31.87 18.91 30.33
CA ALA A 35 -32.81 18.56 29.28
C ALA A 35 -32.62 17.13 28.73
N GLY A 36 -31.76 16.32 29.37
CA GLY A 36 -31.48 14.94 28.93
C GLY A 36 -30.41 14.82 27.85
N CYS A 37 -29.47 15.77 27.79
CA CYS A 37 -28.41 15.88 26.76
C CYS A 37 -28.92 16.34 25.39
N VAL A 38 -27.99 16.55 24.45
CA VAL A 38 -28.27 17.27 23.21
C VAL A 38 -29.27 16.53 22.31
N CYS A 39 -29.22 15.19 22.28
CA CYS A 39 -30.15 14.38 21.48
C CYS A 39 -31.60 14.47 21.99
N ALA A 40 -31.79 14.40 23.32
CA ALA A 40 -33.12 14.50 23.92
C ALA A 40 -33.67 15.93 23.80
N LEU A 41 -32.82 16.95 24.00
CA LEU A 41 -33.21 18.35 23.81
C LEU A 41 -33.72 18.62 22.38
N LEU A 42 -33.06 18.01 21.38
CA LEU A 42 -33.46 18.15 19.97
C LEU A 42 -34.63 17.23 19.58
N ASN A 43 -35.01 16.27 20.45
CA ASN A 43 -36.00 15.22 20.16
C ASN A 43 -35.64 14.41 18.89
N GLU A 44 -34.36 14.10 18.73
CA GLU A 44 -33.79 13.42 17.56
C GLU A 44 -33.13 12.09 17.94
N THR A 45 -32.97 11.19 16.95
CA THR A 45 -32.18 9.96 17.15
C THR A 45 -30.72 10.29 17.42
N CYS A 46 -30.11 9.57 18.37
CA CYS A 46 -28.78 9.91 18.84
C CYS A 46 -27.69 9.16 18.04
N CYS A 47 -26.92 9.90 17.25
CA CYS A 47 -25.82 9.35 16.43
C CYS A 47 -24.53 9.17 17.24
N PHE A 48 -23.79 8.09 17.03
CA PHE A 48 -22.50 7.85 17.68
C PHE A 48 -21.41 7.59 16.65
N TYR A 49 -20.22 8.12 16.91
CA TYR A 49 -19.03 7.80 16.13
C TYR A 49 -18.48 6.45 16.58
N ILE A 50 -18.22 5.55 15.63
CA ILE A 50 -17.55 4.28 15.85
C ILE A 50 -16.19 4.35 15.18
N ASN A 51 -15.12 4.18 15.95
CA ASN A 51 -13.78 4.19 15.39
C ASN A 51 -13.44 2.85 14.74
N THR A 52 -13.43 2.81 13.41
CA THR A 52 -13.03 1.64 12.61
C THR A 52 -11.56 1.69 12.16
N SER A 53 -10.75 2.61 12.73
CA SER A 53 -9.36 2.82 12.32
C SER A 53 -8.51 1.57 12.42
N ALA A 54 -8.74 0.74 13.44
CA ALA A 54 -7.95 -0.46 13.69
C ALA A 54 -8.03 -1.46 12.52
N HIS A 55 -9.23 -1.67 11.97
CA HIS A 55 -9.42 -2.56 10.82
C HIS A 55 -8.74 -2.02 9.57
N ILE A 56 -8.85 -0.71 9.34
CA ILE A 56 -8.26 -0.04 8.18
C ILE A 56 -6.73 -0.08 8.26
N GLU A 57 -6.16 0.11 9.45
CA GLU A 57 -4.71 0.03 9.66
C GLU A 57 -4.19 -1.39 9.40
N GLU A 58 -4.91 -2.42 9.86
CA GLU A 58 -4.55 -3.82 9.58
C GLU A 58 -4.54 -4.11 8.06
N ASP A 59 -5.61 -3.75 7.35
CA ASP A 59 -5.72 -3.94 5.90
C ASP A 59 -4.60 -3.22 5.14
N VAL A 60 -4.31 -1.98 5.54
CA VAL A 60 -3.21 -1.18 4.98
C VAL A 60 -1.86 -1.85 5.20
N GLN A 61 -1.62 -2.41 6.39
CA GLN A 61 -0.37 -3.13 6.67
C GLN A 61 -0.22 -4.38 5.81
N ILE A 62 -1.29 -5.13 5.60
CA ILE A 62 -1.30 -6.30 4.69
C ILE A 62 -0.99 -5.85 3.26
N LEU A 63 -1.64 -4.80 2.77
CA LEU A 63 -1.39 -4.22 1.45
C LEU A 63 0.06 -3.77 1.29
N LYS A 64 0.65 -3.09 2.28
CA LYS A 64 2.06 -2.69 2.27
C LYS A 64 3.00 -3.88 2.18
N LYS A 65 2.75 -4.95 2.95
CA LYS A 65 3.54 -6.19 2.89
C LYS A 65 3.48 -6.84 1.50
N ASN A 66 2.28 -6.96 0.93
CA ASN A 66 2.10 -7.56 -0.39
C ASN A 66 2.80 -6.75 -1.49
N ILE A 67 2.69 -5.42 -1.44
CA ILE A 67 3.40 -4.55 -2.38
C ILE A 67 4.93 -4.75 -2.29
N LYS A 68 5.49 -4.79 -1.08
CA LYS A 68 6.92 -5.03 -0.88
C LYS A 68 7.34 -6.39 -1.43
N LEU A 69 6.58 -7.44 -1.15
CA LEU A 69 6.85 -8.79 -1.68
C LEU A 69 6.88 -8.81 -3.21
N ILE A 70 5.92 -8.15 -3.86
CA ILE A 70 5.87 -8.08 -5.34
C ILE A 70 7.09 -7.33 -5.89
N GLU A 71 7.51 -6.24 -5.24
CA GLU A 71 8.71 -5.48 -5.65
C GLU A 71 9.98 -6.31 -5.51
N ASP A 72 10.16 -6.99 -4.37
CA ASP A 72 11.31 -7.87 -4.12
C ASP A 72 11.38 -9.02 -5.13
N LEU A 73 10.22 -9.57 -5.52
CA LEU A 73 10.13 -10.62 -6.54
C LEU A 73 10.47 -10.07 -7.93
N LYS A 74 9.97 -8.88 -8.28
CA LYS A 74 10.29 -8.21 -9.55
C LYS A 74 11.78 -7.91 -9.66
N GLU A 75 12.39 -7.44 -8.58
CA GLU A 75 13.82 -7.13 -8.51
C GLU A 75 14.69 -8.39 -8.64
N ARG A 76 14.27 -9.50 -7.99
CA ARG A 76 14.93 -10.80 -8.14
C ARG A 76 14.77 -11.39 -9.54
N ALA A 77 13.59 -11.29 -10.15
CA ALA A 77 13.35 -11.76 -11.52
C ALA A 77 14.17 -10.97 -12.56
N GLY A 78 14.26 -9.64 -12.41
CA GLY A 78 15.02 -8.78 -13.34
C GLY A 78 16.53 -8.98 -13.30
N ARG A 79 17.09 -9.50 -12.20
CA ARG A 79 18.52 -9.79 -12.07
C ARG A 79 18.96 -11.10 -12.73
N GLY A 80 18.02 -11.94 -13.15
CA GLY A 80 18.29 -13.31 -13.56
C GLY A 80 18.87 -14.14 -12.40
N PRO A 81 18.83 -15.48 -12.49
CA PRO A 81 19.43 -16.30 -11.44
C PRO A 81 20.96 -16.16 -11.47
N SER A 82 21.54 -15.57 -10.42
CA SER A 82 23.00 -15.43 -10.28
C SER A 82 23.75 -16.76 -10.48
N TRP A 83 23.14 -17.89 -10.10
CA TRP A 83 23.69 -19.23 -10.33
C TRP A 83 23.80 -19.57 -11.82
N LEU A 84 22.85 -19.17 -12.67
CA LEU A 84 22.91 -19.45 -14.11
C LEU A 84 24.08 -18.70 -14.76
N SER A 85 24.26 -17.43 -14.40
CA SER A 85 25.38 -16.62 -14.88
C SER A 85 26.73 -17.22 -14.44
N SER A 86 26.84 -17.64 -13.18
CA SER A 86 28.05 -18.29 -12.64
C SER A 86 28.32 -19.66 -13.27
N LEU A 87 27.28 -20.45 -13.55
CA LEU A 87 27.43 -21.74 -14.23
C LEU A 87 27.86 -21.57 -15.69
N LEU A 88 27.26 -20.65 -16.44
CA LEU A 88 27.65 -20.37 -17.83
C LEU A 88 29.11 -19.88 -17.91
N ALA A 89 29.53 -19.06 -16.95
CA ALA A 89 30.92 -18.62 -16.83
C ALA A 89 31.87 -19.79 -16.51
N SER A 90 31.50 -20.66 -15.55
CA SER A 90 32.29 -21.85 -15.19
C SER A 90 32.38 -22.89 -16.31
N LEU A 91 31.36 -22.98 -17.15
CA LEU A 91 31.32 -23.87 -18.31
C LEU A 91 32.02 -23.28 -19.54
N GLY A 92 32.58 -22.06 -19.44
CA GLY A 92 33.28 -21.39 -20.54
C GLY A 92 32.38 -21.00 -21.72
N ILE A 93 31.06 -20.99 -21.54
CA ILE A 93 30.08 -20.70 -22.59
C ILE A 93 29.98 -19.19 -22.76
N GLN A 94 30.94 -18.61 -23.47
CA GLN A 94 30.85 -17.25 -23.97
C GLN A 94 29.94 -17.25 -25.20
N ILE A 95 28.63 -17.01 -25.02
CA ILE A 95 27.63 -16.91 -26.12
C ILE A 95 28.10 -16.01 -27.27
N ARG A 96 28.98 -15.04 -26.98
CA ARG A 96 29.62 -14.13 -27.93
C ARG A 96 30.44 -14.84 -29.02
N THR A 97 31.02 -16.01 -28.77
CA THR A 97 31.86 -16.73 -29.76
C THR A 97 31.06 -17.61 -30.72
N TRP A 98 29.87 -18.08 -30.31
CA TRP A 98 29.03 -19.00 -31.08
C TRP A 98 28.18 -18.29 -32.15
N LEU A 99 27.90 -17.00 -32.00
CA LEU A 99 27.23 -16.19 -33.04
C LEU A 99 28.16 -15.70 -34.16
N SER A 100 29.48 -15.75 -33.97
CA SER A 100 30.47 -15.30 -34.96
C SER A 100 30.34 -15.98 -36.34
N PRO A 101 30.16 -17.32 -36.45
CA PRO A 101 29.99 -17.96 -37.75
C PRO A 101 28.61 -17.73 -38.42
N LEU A 102 27.62 -17.15 -37.73
CA LEU A 102 26.28 -16.93 -38.29
C LEU A 102 26.11 -15.55 -38.95
N LEU A 103 26.94 -14.56 -38.59
CA LEU A 103 26.95 -13.25 -39.25
C LEU A 103 27.74 -13.25 -40.57
N GLY A 104 28.68 -14.18 -40.75
CA GLY A 104 29.48 -14.30 -41.98
C GLY A 104 28.66 -14.57 -43.25
N PRO A 105 27.70 -15.53 -43.25
CA PRO A 105 26.89 -15.83 -44.43
C PRO A 105 25.91 -14.72 -44.84
N LEU A 106 25.52 -13.82 -43.93
CA LEU A 106 24.57 -12.73 -44.22
C LEU A 106 25.21 -11.58 -45.02
N ILE A 107 26.54 -11.45 -44.99
CA ILE A 107 27.27 -10.43 -45.74
C ILE A 107 27.49 -10.86 -47.20
N LEU A 108 27.37 -12.17 -47.50
CA LEU A 108 27.58 -12.72 -48.85
C LEU A 108 26.30 -12.79 -49.70
N ILE A 109 25.14 -12.42 -49.13
CA ILE A 109 23.83 -12.42 -49.82
C ILE A 109 23.34 -10.99 -50.11
N ALA A 110 24.10 -9.95 -49.70
CA ALA A 110 23.81 -8.55 -49.99
C ALA A 110 24.60 -8.01 -51.19
#